data_AF-A0A2M7FLL3-F1
#
_entry.id   AF-A0A2M7FLL3-F1
#
_cell.length_a   1.000
_cell.length_b   1.000
_cell.length_c   1.000
_cell.angle_alpha   90.00
_cell.angle_beta   90.00
_cell.angle_gamma   90.00
#
_symmetry.space_group_name_H-M   'P 1'
#
loop_
_entity.id
_entity.type
_entity.pdbx_description
1 polymer ?
#
loop_
_entity_poly.entity_id
_entity_poly.type
_entity_poly.pdbx_seq_one_letter_code
_entity_poly.pdbx_strand_id
1 'polypeptide(L)'
;AKKYGIRRDANWYLLKLQEEMGELIQSYLMMTGRGRQKDKTKEQITQDFHKEMADVFCHVLLLARHHKINLEKEVEEKWLVWNKD
;
A
#
# COMPACT_ATOMS: atom_id res chain seq x y z
N ALA A 1 6.02 14.91 9.25
CA ALA A 1 4.78 15.66 8.96
C ALA A 1 4.69 16.96 9.77
N LYS A 2 4.43 16.95 11.09
CA LYS A 2 4.40 18.19 11.92
C LYS A 2 5.70 19.02 11.87
N LYS A 3 6.86 18.37 11.78
CA LYS A 3 8.18 19.01 11.68
C LYS A 3 8.44 19.74 10.35
N TYR A 4 7.68 19.46 9.30
CA TYR A 4 7.88 20.00 7.94
C TYR A 4 6.66 20.76 7.40
N GLY A 5 5.67 21.09 8.24
CA GLY A 5 4.48 21.83 7.81
C GLY A 5 3.56 21.08 6.84
N ILE A 6 3.78 19.79 6.59
CA ILE A 6 2.96 19.01 5.67
C ILE A 6 1.62 18.72 6.34
N ARG A 7 0.56 19.35 5.82
CA ARG A 7 -0.82 19.04 6.18
C ARG A 7 -1.16 17.66 5.62
N ARG A 8 -1.54 16.72 6.49
CA ARG A 8 -2.08 15.42 6.08
C ARG A 8 -3.54 15.58 5.70
N ASP A 9 -3.78 16.22 4.56
CA ASP A 9 -5.10 16.31 3.94
C ASP A 9 -5.34 15.11 3.01
N ALA A 10 -6.53 15.06 2.39
CA ALA A 10 -6.91 13.94 1.52
C ALA A 10 -5.91 13.72 0.38
N ASN A 11 -5.38 14.80 -0.21
CA ASN A 11 -4.39 14.71 -1.28
C ASN A 11 -3.09 14.08 -0.78
N TRP A 12 -2.66 14.41 0.44
CA TRP A 12 -1.49 13.80 1.04
C TRP A 12 -1.63 12.27 1.17
N TYR A 13 -2.78 11.77 1.63
CA TYR A 13 -3.00 10.32 1.75
C TYR A 13 -3.01 9.63 0.39
N LEU A 14 -3.62 10.24 -0.63
CA LEU A 14 -3.66 9.70 -1.98
C LEU A 14 -2.28 9.65 -2.63
N LEU A 15 -1.49 10.73 -2.50
CA LEU A 15 -0.13 10.81 -3.03
C LEU A 15 0.80 9.81 -2.34
N LYS A 16 0.69 9.66 -1.02
CA LYS A 16 1.43 8.63 -0.30
C LYS A 16 1.07 7.23 -0.76
N LEU A 17 -0.22 6.93 -0.92
CA LEU A 17 -0.65 5.63 -1.45
C LEU A 17 -0.06 5.35 -2.84
N GLN A 18 0.03 6.36 -3.71
CA GLN A 18 0.65 6.22 -5.03
C GLN A 18 2.16 5.99 -4.95
N GLU A 19 2.85 6.61 -3.98
CA GLU A 19 4.26 6.36 -3.69
C GLU A 19 4.49 4.91 -3.23
N GLU A 20 3.76 4.43 -2.21
CA GLU A 20 3.89 3.06 -1.70
C GLU A 20 3.59 2.02 -2.81
N MET A 21 2.59 2.30 -3.66
CA MET A 21 2.28 1.43 -4.80
C MET A 21 3.45 1.36 -5.80
N GLY A 22 4.16 2.47 -6.01
CA GLY A 22 5.35 2.50 -6.85
C GLY A 22 6.50 1.67 -6.26
N GLU A 23 6.70 1.74 -4.96
CA GLU A 23 7.71 0.97 -4.23
C GLU A 23 7.38 -0.54 -4.23
N LEU A 24 6.10 -0.89 -4.07
CA LEU A 24 5.59 -2.26 -4.22
C LEU A 24 5.81 -2.82 -5.63
N ILE A 25 5.51 -2.04 -6.68
CA ILE A 25 5.76 -2.46 -8.06
C ILE A 25 7.26 -2.66 -8.29
N GLN A 26 8.10 -1.76 -7.79
CA GLN A 26 9.55 -1.87 -7.93
C GLN A 26 10.07 -3.14 -7.25
N SER A 27 9.68 -3.40 -5.99
CA SER A 27 10.10 -4.59 -5.26
C SER A 27 9.58 -5.88 -5.90
N TYR A 28 8.35 -5.89 -6.42
CA TYR A 28 7.79 -7.02 -7.18
C TYR A 28 8.58 -7.30 -8.48
N LEU A 29 8.95 -6.27 -9.24
CA LEU A 29 9.76 -6.43 -10.45
C LEU A 29 11.16 -6.95 -10.11
N MET A 30 11.76 -6.49 -9.01
CA MET A 30 13.03 -7.03 -8.52
C MET A 30 12.88 -8.51 -8.12
N MET A 31 11.84 -8.86 -7.37
CA MET A 31 11.55 -10.22 -6.90
C MET A 31 11.35 -11.20 -8.05
N THR A 32 10.68 -10.76 -9.12
CA THR A 32 10.42 -11.56 -10.33
C THR A 32 11.58 -11.57 -11.33
N GLY A 33 12.71 -10.94 -11.01
CA GLY A 33 13.90 -10.87 -11.87
C GLY A 33 13.78 -9.93 -13.07
N ARG A 34 12.76 -9.07 -13.10
CA ARG A 34 12.50 -8.09 -14.17
C ARG A 34 13.02 -6.68 -13.85
N GLY A 35 13.59 -6.49 -12.66
CA GLY A 35 14.16 -5.22 -12.19
C GLY A 35 15.63 -5.33 -11.78
N ARG A 36 16.32 -4.18 -11.70
CA ARG A 36 17.71 -4.10 -11.20
C ARG A 36 17.75 -4.54 -9.73
N GLN A 37 18.64 -5.47 -9.39
CA GLN A 37 18.72 -6.06 -8.06
C GLN A 37 19.36 -5.13 -6.99
N LYS A 38 20.01 -4.03 -7.41
CA LYS A 38 20.59 -2.99 -6.53
C LYS A 38 21.44 -3.56 -5.38
N ASP A 39 22.29 -4.55 -5.69
CA ASP A 39 23.17 -5.25 -4.75
C ASP A 39 22.46 -5.99 -3.60
N LYS A 40 21.15 -6.21 -3.71
CA LYS A 40 20.36 -6.96 -2.72
C LYS A 40 20.36 -8.46 -3.02
N THR A 41 20.32 -9.27 -1.97
CA THR A 41 20.07 -10.71 -2.10
C THR A 41 18.59 -10.97 -2.40
N LYS A 42 18.27 -12.17 -2.89
CA LYS A 42 16.87 -12.56 -3.15
C LYS A 42 16.01 -12.48 -1.90
N GLU A 43 16.57 -12.87 -0.75
CA GLU A 43 15.89 -12.84 0.55
C GLU A 43 15.56 -11.41 0.97
N GLN A 44 16.50 -10.48 0.78
CA GLN A 44 16.29 -9.06 1.06
C GLN A 44 15.20 -8.47 0.16
N ILE A 45 15.19 -8.84 -1.12
CA ILE A 45 14.17 -8.37 -2.08
C ILE A 45 12.78 -8.88 -1.71
N THR A 46 12.66 -10.15 -1.33
CA THR A 46 11.39 -10.72 -0.86
C THR A 46 10.92 -10.04 0.43
N GLN A 47 11.83 -9.78 1.37
CA GLN A 47 11.49 -9.05 2.61
C GLN A 47 11.03 -7.63 2.33
N ASP A 48 11.68 -6.93 1.41
CA ASP A 48 11.27 -5.58 1.02
C ASP A 48 9.88 -5.62 0.37
N PHE A 49 9.62 -6.55 -0.55
CA PHE A 49 8.28 -6.73 -1.12
C PHE A 49 7.18 -6.94 -0.06
N HIS A 50 7.45 -7.72 1.00
CA HIS A 50 6.50 -7.88 2.10
C HIS A 50 6.24 -6.58 2.87
N LYS A 51 7.27 -5.75 3.07
CA LYS A 51 7.12 -4.45 3.75
C LYS A 51 6.30 -3.50 2.90
N GLU A 52 6.62 -3.37 1.62
CA GLU A 52 5.87 -2.51 0.70
C GLU A 52 4.39 -2.94 0.58
N MET A 53 4.13 -4.25 0.63
CA MET A 53 2.76 -4.76 0.64
C MET A 53 2.00 -4.33 1.90
N ALA A 54 2.67 -4.39 3.06
CA ALA A 54 2.11 -3.90 4.31
C ALA A 54 1.90 -2.39 4.30
N ASP A 55 2.79 -1.62 3.69
CA ASP A 55 2.70 -0.17 3.60
C ASP A 55 1.54 0.29 2.70
N VAL A 56 1.33 -0.37 1.55
CA VAL A 56 0.15 -0.15 0.69
C VAL A 56 -1.14 -0.46 1.47
N PHE A 57 -1.20 -1.62 2.14
CA PHE A 57 -2.38 -1.99 2.94
C PHE A 57 -2.68 -0.97 4.04
N CYS A 58 -1.66 -0.58 4.81
CA CYS A 58 -1.80 0.42 5.87
C CYS A 58 -2.25 1.78 5.31
N HIS A 59 -1.74 2.21 4.15
CA HIS A 59 -2.16 3.47 3.55
C HIS A 59 -3.60 3.46 3.03
N VAL A 60 -4.10 2.33 2.53
CA VAL A 60 -5.53 2.16 2.21
C VAL A 60 -6.38 2.35 3.47
N LEU A 61 -6.00 1.70 4.58
CA LEU A 61 -6.71 1.84 5.86
C LEU A 61 -6.67 3.29 6.39
N LEU A 62 -5.52 3.95 6.28
CA LEU A 62 -5.36 5.35 6.68
C LEU A 62 -6.22 6.30 5.84
N LEU A 63 -6.30 6.08 4.53
CA LEU A 63 -7.16 6.85 3.62
C LEU A 63 -8.64 6.63 3.96
N ALA A 64 -9.06 5.38 4.17
CA ALA A 64 -10.42 5.05 4.58
C ALA A 64 -10.79 5.74 5.91
N ARG A 65 -9.89 5.69 6.90
CA ARG A 65 -10.06 6.38 8.19
C ARG A 65 -10.17 7.89 8.03
N HIS A 66 -9.36 8.50 7.15
CA HIS A 66 -9.42 9.93 6.87
C HIS A 66 -10.79 10.36 6.33
N HIS A 67 -11.35 9.58 5.41
CA HIS A 67 -12.68 9.81 4.84
C HIS A 67 -13.84 9.26 5.67
N LYS A 68 -13.57 8.66 6.83
CA LYS A 68 -14.56 8.02 7.72
C LYS A 68 -15.36 6.91 7.02
N ILE A 69 -14.72 6.18 6.11
CA ILE A 69 -15.31 5.05 5.39
C ILE A 69 -15.26 3.81 6.28
N ASN A 70 -16.39 3.11 6.43
CA ASN A 70 -16.42 1.78 7.03
C ASN A 70 -15.99 0.75 5.98
N LEU A 71 -14.67 0.57 5.82
CA LEU A 71 -14.12 -0.25 4.75
C LEU A 71 -14.57 -1.72 4.82
N GLU A 72 -14.79 -2.26 6.03
CA GLU A 72 -15.30 -3.63 6.22
C GLU A 72 -16.69 -3.79 5.60
N LYS A 73 -17.61 -2.88 5.95
CA LYS A 73 -18.95 -2.84 5.34
C LYS A 73 -18.90 -2.69 3.82
N GLU A 74 -18.06 -1.79 3.30
CA GLU A 74 -17.93 -1.60 1.85
C GLU A 74 -17.40 -2.85 1.13
N VAL A 75 -16.51 -3.63 1.78
CA VAL A 75 -16.03 -4.90 1.24
C VAL A 75 -17.13 -5.95 1.27
N GLU A 76 -17.91 -6.04 2.35
CA GLU A 76 -19.07 -6.94 2.44
C GLU A 76 -20.08 -6.65 1.33
N GLU A 77 -20.46 -5.38 1.17
CA GLU A 77 -21.47 -4.93 0.21
C GLU A 77 -21.00 -5.00 -1.25
N LYS A 78 -19.70 -4.90 -1.53
CA LYS A 78 -19.17 -4.91 -2.90
C LYS A 78 -18.63 -6.26 -3.35
N TRP A 79 -17.88 -6.95 -2.49
CA TRP A 79 -17.10 -8.13 -2.86
C TRP A 79 -17.68 -9.43 -2.30
N LEU A 80 -18.23 -9.40 -1.08
CA LEU A 80 -18.76 -10.62 -0.43
C LEU A 80 -20.24 -10.89 -0.74
N VAL A 81 -20.86 -10.12 -1.63
CA VAL A 81 -22.26 -10.32 -2.07
C VAL A 81 -22.53 -11.75 -2.55
N TRP A 82 -21.52 -12.39 -3.15
CA TRP A 82 -21.59 -13.75 -3.70
C TRP A 82 -21.04 -14.82 -2.75
N ASN A 83 -20.49 -14.42 -1.59
CA ASN A 83 -19.88 -15.30 -0.61
C ASN A 83 -20.87 -15.60 0.53
N LYS A 84 -22.14 -15.80 0.18
CA LYS A 84 -23.16 -16.32 1.08
C LYS A 84 -23.02 -17.84 1.08
N ASP A 85 -22.60 -18.38 2.21
CA ASP A 85 -22.86 -19.79 2.53
C ASP A 85 -24.37 -20.10 2.42
#